data_AF-A0A6B2G5A1-F1
#
_entry.id   AF-A0A6B2G5A1-F1
#
_cell.length_a   1.000
_cell.length_b   1.000
_cell.length_c   1.000
_cell.angle_alpha   90.00
_cell.angle_beta   90.00
_cell.angle_gamma   90.00
#
_symmetry.space_group_name_H-M   'P 1'
#
loop_
_entity.id
_entity.type
_entity.pdbx_description
1 polymer ?
#
loop_
_entity_poly.entity_id
_entity_poly.type
_entity_poly.pdbx_seq_one_letter_code
_entity_poly.pdbx_strand_id
1 'polypeptide(L)'
;MGKDYVYAVVPLLEDALMDRDLVHRQIASAAAKHVALGVYGFGCEDALTHIMNYVWPNIFETSPHIVNAVTEAIEGFRVSVGPCRVLQYTLQGLFHPSRRVRDVYWRIYNMLYVSSQDTLVPFYPTIPNTERNTYVRYELFVHI
;
A
#
# COMPACT_ATOMS: atom_id res chain seq x y z
N MET A 1 -10.34 21.74 -0.59
CA MET A 1 -11.69 21.46 -0.05
C MET A 1 -11.79 20.07 0.57
N GLY A 2 -11.40 18.96 -0.09
CA GLY A 2 -11.51 17.62 0.49
C GLY A 2 -10.69 17.37 1.78
N LYS A 3 -9.53 18.03 1.92
CA LYS A 3 -8.61 17.87 3.08
C LYS A 3 -9.27 18.12 4.44
N ASP A 4 -10.20 19.08 4.51
CA ASP A 4 -10.83 19.49 5.76
C ASP A 4 -11.91 18.50 6.22
N TYR A 5 -12.29 17.54 5.36
CA TYR A 5 -13.35 16.56 5.61
C TYR A 5 -12.85 15.13 5.77
N VAL A 6 -11.56 14.83 5.53
CA VAL A 6 -11.01 13.47 5.59
C VAL A 6 -11.31 12.83 6.95
N TYR A 7 -11.02 13.55 8.03
CA TYR A 7 -11.25 13.08 9.39
C TYR A 7 -12.73 12.81 9.71
N ALA A 8 -13.65 13.57 9.10
CA ALA A 8 -15.07 13.37 9.32
C ALA A 8 -15.59 12.07 8.67
N VAL A 9 -14.97 11.62 7.58
CA VAL A 9 -15.39 10.41 6.84
C VAL A 9 -14.65 9.13 7.27
N VAL A 10 -13.53 9.25 8.00
CA VAL A 10 -12.76 8.13 8.53
C VAL A 10 -13.64 7.08 9.24
N PRO A 11 -14.45 7.40 10.26
CA PRO A 11 -15.22 6.37 10.98
C PRO A 11 -16.25 5.65 10.11
N LEU A 12 -16.81 6.34 9.11
CA LEU A 12 -17.73 5.73 8.14
C LEU A 12 -16.99 4.72 7.23
N LEU A 13 -15.80 5.09 6.77
CA LEU A 13 -14.97 4.19 5.95
C LEU A 13 -14.45 3.00 6.75
N GLU A 14 -14.09 3.19 8.02
CA GLU A 14 -13.68 2.09 8.91
C GLU A 14 -14.77 1.02 9.01
N ASP A 15 -16.00 1.43 9.34
CA ASP A 15 -17.14 0.51 9.47
C ASP A 15 -17.43 -0.20 8.15
N ALA A 16 -17.51 0.55 7.05
CA ALA A 16 -17.79 -0.01 5.73
C ALA A 16 -16.68 -0.93 5.19
N LEU A 17 -15.41 -0.69 5.53
CA LEU A 17 -14.27 -1.54 5.14
C LEU A 17 -14.18 -2.84 5.96
N MET A 18 -14.81 -2.89 7.12
CA MET A 18 -14.89 -4.08 7.98
C MET A 18 -16.20 -4.87 7.83
N ASP A 19 -17.15 -4.37 7.05
CA ASP A 19 -18.45 -5.00 6.86
C ASP A 19 -18.31 -6.43 6.29
N ARG A 20 -19.25 -7.30 6.66
CA ARG A 20 -19.36 -8.65 6.10
C ARG A 20 -19.73 -8.62 4.62
N ASP A 21 -20.46 -7.60 4.17
CA ASP A 21 -20.84 -7.46 2.77
C ASP A 21 -19.65 -7.06 1.90
N LEU A 22 -19.40 -7.84 0.85
CA LEU A 22 -18.38 -7.58 -0.15
C LEU A 22 -18.65 -6.27 -0.91
N VAL A 23 -19.92 -5.90 -1.10
CA VAL A 23 -20.28 -4.68 -1.83
C VAL A 23 -19.91 -3.43 -1.02
N HIS A 24 -20.15 -3.43 0.30
CA HIS A 24 -19.72 -2.33 1.17
C HIS A 24 -18.20 -2.15 1.12
N ARG A 25 -17.43 -3.24 1.27
CA ARG A 25 -15.97 -3.18 1.22
C ARG A 25 -15.43 -2.75 -0.15
N GLN A 26 -16.09 -3.16 -1.24
CA GLN A 26 -15.75 -2.71 -2.59
C GLN A 26 -15.97 -1.21 -2.78
N ILE A 27 -17.16 -0.70 -2.41
CA ILE A 27 -17.51 0.72 -2.54
C ILE A 27 -16.62 1.56 -1.62
N ALA A 28 -16.39 1.10 -0.38
CA ALA A 28 -15.52 1.78 0.57
C ALA A 28 -14.07 1.84 0.09
N SER A 29 -13.55 0.78 -0.54
CA SER A 29 -12.21 0.79 -1.16
C SER A 29 -12.13 1.79 -2.32
N ALA A 30 -13.16 1.85 -3.17
CA ALA A 30 -13.23 2.85 -4.24
C ALA A 30 -13.32 4.28 -3.68
N ALA A 31 -14.10 4.51 -2.62
CA ALA A 31 -14.17 5.80 -1.94
C ALA A 31 -12.81 6.18 -1.33
N ALA A 32 -12.14 5.24 -0.67
CA ALA A 32 -10.80 5.42 -0.10
C ALA A 32 -9.78 5.83 -1.17
N LYS A 33 -9.83 5.23 -2.37
CA LYS A 33 -9.02 5.66 -3.54
C LYS A 33 -9.24 7.13 -3.86
N HIS A 34 -10.49 7.56 -4.00
CA HIS A 34 -10.82 8.93 -4.39
C HIS A 34 -10.47 9.94 -3.29
N VAL A 35 -10.64 9.57 -2.01
CA VAL A 35 -10.19 10.38 -0.88
C VAL A 35 -8.67 10.55 -0.92
N ALA A 36 -7.93 9.45 -1.05
CA ALA A 36 -6.47 9.44 -1.12
C ALA A 36 -5.94 10.34 -2.25
N LEU A 37 -6.45 10.17 -3.47
CA LEU A 37 -6.04 10.99 -4.61
C LEU A 37 -6.48 12.46 -4.48
N GLY A 38 -7.67 12.71 -3.94
CA GLY A 38 -8.23 14.05 -3.78
C GLY A 38 -7.52 14.91 -2.73
N VAL A 39 -6.77 14.30 -1.82
CA VAL A 39 -6.03 14.98 -0.74
C VAL A 39 -4.52 14.80 -0.83
N TYR A 40 -4.01 14.33 -1.98
CA TYR A 40 -2.58 14.27 -2.26
C TYR A 40 -1.92 15.65 -2.10
N GLY A 41 -0.80 15.69 -1.37
CA GLY A 41 0.01 16.89 -1.18
C GLY A 41 -0.57 17.90 -0.16
N PHE A 42 -1.63 17.53 0.56
CA PHE A 42 -2.26 18.40 1.57
C PHE A 42 -1.92 18.05 3.02
N GLY A 43 -1.00 17.11 3.28
CA GLY A 43 -0.54 16.78 4.63
C GLY A 43 -1.53 15.92 5.43
N CYS A 44 -2.24 14.99 4.77
CA CYS A 44 -3.23 14.10 5.41
C CYS A 44 -2.74 12.64 5.49
N GLU A 45 -1.42 12.42 5.47
CA GLU A 45 -0.82 11.09 5.40
C GLU A 45 -1.16 10.23 6.63
N ASP A 46 -1.41 10.85 7.79
CA ASP A 46 -1.84 10.17 9.01
C ASP A 46 -3.21 9.51 8.88
N ALA A 47 -4.23 10.27 8.50
CA ALA A 47 -5.58 9.77 8.28
C ALA A 47 -5.62 8.75 7.12
N LEU A 48 -4.85 8.98 6.05
CA LEU A 48 -4.77 8.05 4.94
C LEU A 48 -4.05 6.75 5.31
N THR A 49 -2.97 6.81 6.09
CA THR A 49 -2.29 5.62 6.61
C THR A 49 -3.23 4.82 7.52
N HIS A 50 -4.02 5.51 8.34
CA HIS A 50 -5.03 4.89 9.17
C HIS A 50 -6.07 4.14 8.34
N ILE A 51 -6.68 4.79 7.33
CA ILE A 51 -7.63 4.12 6.41
C ILE A 51 -6.96 2.95 5.68
N MET A 52 -5.70 3.10 5.25
CA MET A 52 -4.95 2.02 4.58
C MET A 52 -4.83 0.76 5.46
N ASN A 53 -4.77 0.90 6.79
CA ASN A 53 -4.78 -0.24 7.71
C ASN A 53 -6.09 -1.05 7.66
N TYR A 54 -7.21 -0.41 7.33
CA TYR A 54 -8.51 -1.08 7.14
C TYR A 54 -8.69 -1.62 5.73
N VAL A 55 -8.02 -1.04 4.73
CA VAL A 55 -8.01 -1.56 3.36
C VAL A 55 -7.12 -2.81 3.25
N TRP A 56 -5.97 -2.84 3.94
CA TRP A 56 -4.96 -3.88 3.77
C TRP A 56 -5.44 -5.33 4.05
N PRO A 57 -6.30 -5.62 5.05
CA PRO A 57 -6.84 -6.96 5.25
C PRO A 57 -7.63 -7.51 4.04
N ASN A 58 -8.19 -6.63 3.21
CA ASN A 58 -9.02 -6.99 2.07
C ASN A 58 -8.21 -7.46 0.84
N ILE A 59 -6.88 -7.45 0.88
CA ILE A 59 -6.03 -7.90 -0.25
C ILE A 59 -6.18 -9.40 -0.58
N PHE A 60 -6.69 -10.19 0.37
CA PHE A 60 -6.87 -11.63 0.24
C PHE A 60 -8.24 -12.06 -0.29
N GLU A 61 -9.08 -11.09 -0.64
CA GLU A 61 -10.37 -11.35 -1.26
C GLU A 61 -10.22 -12.03 -2.62
N THR A 62 -11.25 -12.78 -3.01
CA THR A 62 -11.23 -13.59 -4.23
C THR A 62 -12.09 -13.03 -5.34
N SER A 63 -13.12 -12.23 -5.00
CA SER A 63 -14.01 -11.63 -6.00
C SER A 63 -13.23 -10.62 -6.86
N PRO A 64 -13.28 -10.71 -8.21
CA PRO A 64 -12.53 -9.82 -9.09
C PRO A 64 -12.84 -8.33 -8.87
N HIS A 65 -14.09 -8.00 -8.55
CA HIS A 65 -14.51 -6.59 -8.40
C HIS A 65 -13.88 -5.93 -7.17
N ILE A 66 -13.89 -6.61 -6.02
CA ILE A 66 -13.24 -6.09 -4.80
C ILE A 66 -11.73 -6.13 -4.92
N VAL A 67 -11.14 -7.15 -5.53
CA VAL A 67 -9.70 -7.23 -5.76
C VAL A 67 -9.20 -6.04 -6.58
N ASN A 68 -9.92 -5.68 -7.64
CA ASN A 68 -9.60 -4.49 -8.43
C ASN A 68 -9.76 -3.22 -7.60
N ALA A 69 -10.88 -3.06 -6.89
CA ALA A 69 -11.11 -1.88 -6.05
C ALA A 69 -10.04 -1.69 -4.97
N VAL A 70 -9.63 -2.76 -4.29
CA VAL A 70 -8.56 -2.73 -3.28
C VAL A 70 -7.21 -2.42 -3.91
N THR A 71 -6.90 -3.02 -5.07
CA THR A 71 -5.63 -2.76 -5.77
C THR A 71 -5.53 -1.30 -6.21
N GLU A 72 -6.60 -0.75 -6.77
CA GLU A 72 -6.67 0.67 -7.15
C GLU A 72 -6.61 1.61 -5.94
N ALA A 73 -7.21 1.22 -4.81
CA ALA A 73 -7.11 1.97 -3.56
C ALA A 73 -5.66 2.03 -3.06
N ILE A 74 -4.94 0.90 -3.05
CA ILE A 74 -3.52 0.86 -2.69
C ILE A 74 -2.68 1.72 -3.63
N GLU A 75 -3.01 1.75 -4.92
CA GLU A 75 -2.33 2.66 -5.87
C GLU A 75 -2.59 4.14 -5.54
N GLY A 76 -3.81 4.50 -5.12
CA GLY A 76 -4.13 5.83 -4.61
C GLY A 76 -3.36 6.19 -3.33
N PHE A 77 -3.22 5.24 -2.40
CA PHE A 77 -2.40 5.40 -1.20
C PHE A 77 -0.91 5.54 -1.52
N ARG A 78 -0.40 4.81 -2.52
CA ARG A 78 1.00 4.98 -2.99
C ARG A 78 1.26 6.42 -3.41
N VAL A 79 0.37 7.06 -4.15
CA VAL A 79 0.55 8.47 -4.59
C VAL A 79 0.49 9.41 -3.39
N SER A 80 -0.49 9.21 -2.52
CA SER A 80 -0.82 10.16 -1.44
C SER A 80 0.03 10.04 -0.19
N VAL A 81 0.26 8.81 0.29
CA VAL A 81 1.08 8.50 1.47
C VAL A 81 2.55 8.28 1.07
N GLY A 82 2.78 7.83 -0.16
CA GLY A 82 4.10 7.59 -0.72
C GLY A 82 4.44 6.11 -0.90
N PRO A 83 5.28 5.78 -1.91
CA PRO A 83 5.62 4.39 -2.24
C PRO A 83 6.42 3.68 -1.13
N CYS A 84 7.14 4.43 -0.28
CA CYS A 84 7.87 3.88 0.86
C CYS A 84 6.95 3.15 1.85
N ARG A 85 5.82 3.77 2.24
CA ARG A 85 4.87 3.15 3.18
C ARG A 85 4.24 1.91 2.58
N VAL A 86 3.81 1.96 1.32
CA VAL A 86 3.25 0.80 0.63
C VAL A 86 4.29 -0.33 0.50
N LEU A 87 5.56 -0.01 0.22
CA LEU A 87 6.65 -0.98 0.21
C LEU A 87 6.80 -1.65 1.58
N GLN A 88 6.82 -0.88 2.67
CA GLN A 88 6.95 -1.39 4.04
C GLN A 88 5.85 -2.41 4.39
N TYR A 89 4.60 -2.14 3.98
CA TYR A 89 3.49 -3.09 4.18
C TYR A 89 3.64 -4.33 3.30
N THR A 90 4.24 -4.18 2.13
CA THR A 90 4.40 -5.27 1.14
C THR A 90 5.58 -6.20 1.49
N LEU A 91 6.66 -5.70 2.08
CA LEU A 91 7.87 -6.48 2.35
C LEU A 91 7.62 -7.76 3.15
N GLN A 92 6.69 -7.74 4.11
CA GLN A 92 6.38 -8.89 4.97
C GLN A 92 5.86 -10.12 4.21
N GLY A 93 5.18 -9.92 3.08
CA GLY A 93 4.54 -11.01 2.34
C GLY A 93 5.30 -11.51 1.11
N LEU A 94 6.35 -10.80 0.67
CA LEU A 94 7.12 -11.15 -0.53
C LEU A 94 7.76 -12.54 -0.45
N PHE A 95 8.41 -12.84 0.69
CA PHE A 95 9.08 -14.11 0.91
C PHE A 95 8.36 -15.01 1.92
N HIS A 96 7.06 -14.77 2.14
CA HIS A 96 6.26 -15.56 3.07
C HIS A 96 6.20 -17.05 2.64
N PRO A 97 6.24 -18.06 3.54
CA PRO A 97 6.27 -19.49 3.17
C PRO A 97 5.04 -19.97 2.36
N SER A 98 3.86 -19.40 2.64
CA SER A 98 2.63 -19.73 1.90
C SER A 98 2.62 -19.09 0.51
N ARG A 99 2.44 -19.93 -0.53
CA ARG A 99 2.31 -19.48 -1.93
C ARG A 99 1.16 -18.50 -2.13
N ARG A 100 0.00 -18.77 -1.52
CA ARG A 100 -1.19 -17.91 -1.65
C ARG A 100 -0.94 -16.49 -1.14
N VAL A 101 -0.10 -16.33 -0.13
CA VAL A 101 0.30 -15.02 0.38
C VAL A 101 1.24 -14.34 -0.62
N ARG A 102 2.28 -15.05 -1.07
CA ARG A 102 3.24 -14.51 -2.05
C ARG A 102 2.55 -14.04 -3.32
N ASP A 103 1.62 -14.83 -3.88
CA ASP A 103 0.94 -14.48 -5.13
C ASP A 103 0.25 -13.09 -5.05
N VAL A 104 -0.38 -12.78 -3.91
CA VAL A 104 -1.02 -11.47 -3.67
C VAL A 104 0.00 -10.36 -3.47
N TYR A 105 1.02 -10.60 -2.63
CA TYR A 105 2.01 -9.59 -2.29
C TYR A 105 2.94 -9.25 -3.45
N TRP A 106 3.34 -10.23 -4.25
CA TRP A 106 4.09 -9.99 -5.49
C TRP A 106 3.26 -9.20 -6.51
N ARG A 107 1.95 -9.42 -6.58
CA ARG A 107 1.07 -8.59 -7.43
C ARG A 107 1.10 -7.13 -7.00
N ILE A 108 1.00 -6.84 -5.70
CA ILE A 108 1.07 -5.47 -5.16
C ILE A 108 2.46 -4.86 -5.43
N TYR A 109 3.52 -5.63 -5.20
CA TYR A 109 4.89 -5.18 -5.48
C TYR A 109 5.12 -4.86 -6.96
N ASN A 110 4.59 -5.69 -7.87
CA ASN A 110 4.71 -5.43 -9.31
C ASN A 110 4.01 -4.13 -9.71
N MET A 111 2.83 -3.86 -9.15
CA MET A 111 2.13 -2.58 -9.36
C MET A 111 2.98 -1.41 -8.83
N LEU A 112 3.55 -1.54 -7.64
CA LEU A 112 4.41 -0.53 -7.04
C LEU A 112 5.68 -0.27 -7.87
N TYR A 113 6.32 -1.33 -8.35
CA TYR A 113 7.55 -1.30 -9.14
C TYR A 113 7.34 -0.59 -10.47
N VAL A 114 6.29 -0.95 -11.22
CA VAL A 114 5.95 -0.29 -12.49
C VAL A 114 5.65 1.20 -12.28
N SER A 115 5.02 1.52 -11.15
CA SER A 115 4.51 2.85 -10.86
C SER A 115 5.54 3.86 -10.35
N SER A 116 6.57 3.41 -9.63
CA SER A 116 7.50 4.33 -8.91
C SER A 116 8.88 3.71 -8.70
N GLN A 117 9.44 3.05 -9.72
CA GLN A 117 10.70 2.30 -9.65
C GLN A 117 11.86 3.08 -9.01
N ASP A 118 12.16 4.28 -9.51
CA ASP A 118 13.31 5.08 -9.06
C ASP A 118 13.16 5.49 -7.59
N THR A 119 11.93 5.80 -7.18
CA THR A 119 11.61 6.19 -5.81
C THR A 119 11.81 5.03 -4.83
N LEU A 120 11.79 3.77 -5.25
CA LEU A 120 12.00 2.62 -4.36
C LEU A 120 13.46 2.41 -3.96
N VAL A 121 14.41 2.89 -4.76
CA VAL A 121 15.85 2.71 -4.52
C VAL A 121 16.28 3.06 -3.09
N PRO A 122 15.96 4.24 -2.54
CA PRO A 122 16.33 4.58 -1.16
C PRO A 122 15.58 3.77 -0.08
N PHE A 123 14.49 3.09 -0.41
CA PHE A 123 13.62 2.42 0.57
C PHE A 123 13.78 0.91 0.65
N TYR A 124 14.53 0.29 -0.27
CA TYR A 124 14.85 -1.13 -0.14
C TYR A 124 15.65 -1.40 1.14
N PRO A 125 15.26 -2.41 1.94
CA PRO A 125 15.98 -2.76 3.16
C PRO A 125 17.38 -3.26 2.81
N THR A 126 18.35 -2.99 3.68
CA THR A 126 19.71 -3.53 3.54
C THR A 126 19.69 -5.02 3.82
N ILE A 127 20.10 -5.81 2.82
CA ILE A 127 20.27 -7.26 2.96
C ILE A 127 21.76 -7.53 3.16
N PRO A 128 22.16 -8.23 4.26
CA PRO A 128 23.56 -8.52 4.51
C PRO A 128 24.11 -9.49 3.46
N ASN A 129 25.40 -9.39 3.19
CA ASN A 129 26.09 -10.34 2.30
C ASN A 129 26.05 -11.75 2.88
N THR A 130 26.14 -12.72 1.99
CA THR A 130 26.33 -14.14 2.33
C THR A 130 27.71 -14.57 1.88
N GLU A 131 28.15 -15.78 2.27
CA GLU A 131 29.43 -16.33 1.80
C GLU A 131 29.55 -16.40 0.28
N ARG A 132 28.42 -16.54 -0.42
CA ARG A 132 28.37 -16.71 -1.89
C ARG A 132 28.04 -15.44 -2.65
N ASN A 133 27.28 -14.52 -2.06
CA ASN A 133 26.68 -13.39 -2.75
C ASN A 133 26.87 -12.07 -2.00
N THR A 134 27.20 -11.02 -2.76
CA THR A 134 27.24 -9.63 -2.31
C THR A 134 25.89 -8.95 -2.58
N TYR A 135 25.17 -8.58 -1.54
CA TYR A 135 23.85 -7.94 -1.59
C TYR A 135 23.83 -6.48 -1.11
N VAL A 136 24.87 -6.06 -0.37
CA VAL A 136 24.99 -4.69 0.14
C VAL A 136 25.31 -3.72 -1.01
N ARG A 137 24.64 -2.56 -1.01
CA ARG A 137 24.82 -1.46 -1.97
C ARG A 137 25.78 -0.43 -1.37
N TYR A 138 27.08 -0.63 -1.55
CA TYR A 138 28.13 0.14 -0.88
C TYR A 138 28.14 1.63 -1.25
N GLU A 139 27.70 1.96 -2.46
CA GLU A 139 27.65 3.33 -2.99
C GLU A 139 26.75 4.24 -2.15
N LEU A 140 25.73 3.68 -1.48
CA LEU A 140 24.82 4.43 -0.61
C LEU A 140 25.43 4.78 0.76
N PHE A 141 26.57 4.20 1.11
CA PHE A 141 27.26 4.42 2.40
C PHE A 141 28.49 5.32 2.27
N VAL A 142 28.76 5.85 1.07
CA VAL A 142 29.87 6.78 0.87
C VAL A 142 29.51 8.11 1.55
N HIS A 143 30.34 8.51 2.51
CA HIS A 143 30.30 9.83 3.12
C HIS A 143 31.46 10.65 2.54
N ILE A 144 31.14 11.80 1.94
CA ILE A 144 32.12 12.76 1.41
C ILE A 144 32.42 13.80 2.48
#